data_AF-A0A0V1HCM2-F1
#
_entry.id   AF-A0A0V1HCM2-F1
#
_cell.length_a   1.000
_cell.length_b   1.000
_cell.length_c   1.000
_cell.angle_alpha   90.00
_cell.angle_beta   90.00
_cell.angle_gamma   90.00
#
_symmetry.space_group_name_H-M   'P 1'
#
loop_
_entity.id
_entity.type
_entity.pdbx_description
1 polymer ?
#
loop_
_entity_poly.entity_id
_entity_poly.type
_entity_poly.pdbx_seq_one_letter_code
_entity_poly.pdbx_strand_id
1 'polypeptide(L)'
;MSGLLYDFVIHVMKNVIVQELLSFQPGNYVMKLCETSPKNRRYKLFCENYFIFLDLQLQLKTMGILSCGMIRANTRHGCPLLSD
;
A
#
# COMPACT_ATOMS: atom_id res chain seq x y z
N MET A 1 -17.41 13.42 -5.82
CA MET A 1 -16.89 12.03 -5.67
C MET A 1 -18.06 11.08 -5.89
N SER A 2 -17.88 10.01 -6.66
CA SER A 2 -18.98 9.07 -6.98
C SER A 2 -19.33 8.11 -5.85
N GLY A 3 -18.47 7.98 -4.82
CA GLY A 3 -18.72 7.10 -3.67
C GLY A 3 -18.71 5.59 -3.99
N LEU A 4 -18.20 5.21 -5.16
CA LEU A 4 -18.18 3.81 -5.61
C LEU A 4 -17.07 3.02 -4.91
N LEU A 5 -17.43 1.83 -4.44
CA LEU A 5 -16.47 0.82 -4.02
C LEU A 5 -16.00 0.05 -5.26
N TYR A 6 -14.71 0.16 -5.60
CA TYR A 6 -14.14 -0.49 -6.79
C TYR A 6 -13.72 -1.94 -6.51
N ASP A 7 -13.02 -2.16 -5.40
CA ASP A 7 -12.47 -3.46 -5.00
C ASP A 7 -12.28 -3.50 -3.47
N PHE A 8 -12.19 -4.70 -2.89
CA PHE A 8 -11.97 -4.89 -1.46
C PHE A 8 -11.24 -6.21 -1.14
N VAL A 9 -10.50 -6.22 -0.04
CA VAL A 9 -9.88 -7.42 0.53
C VAL A 9 -10.37 -7.60 1.96
N ILE A 10 -10.92 -8.77 2.28
CA ILE A 10 -11.29 -9.13 3.65
C ILE A 10 -10.05 -9.70 4.34
N HIS A 11 -9.51 -8.98 5.31
CA HIS A 11 -8.49 -9.50 6.20
C HIS A 11 -9.15 -10.30 7.33
N VAL A 12 -8.87 -11.60 7.38
CA VAL A 12 -9.22 -12.45 8.51
C VAL A 12 -7.95 -12.67 9.31
N MET A 13 -7.94 -12.30 10.59
CA MET A 13 -6.83 -12.59 11.49
C MET A 13 -6.70 -14.12 11.62
N LYS A 14 -5.82 -14.70 10.81
CA LYS A 14 -5.31 -16.05 11.00
C LYS A 14 -3.80 -15.94 11.14
N ASN A 15 -3.23 -16.72 12.05
CA ASN A 15 -1.79 -16.88 12.25
C ASN A 15 -1.14 -17.58 11.03
N VAL A 16 -1.26 -17.01 9.84
CA VAL A 16 -0.73 -17.57 8.61
C VAL A 16 0.61 -16.92 8.35
N ILE A 17 1.64 -17.75 8.29
CA ILE A 17 2.95 -17.41 7.76
C ILE A 17 2.76 -17.21 6.25
N VAL A 18 2.40 -15.99 5.84
CA VAL A 18 2.36 -15.63 4.42
C VAL A 18 3.77 -15.23 4.00
N GLN A 19 4.24 -15.75 2.87
CA GLN A 19 5.45 -15.26 2.22
C GLN A 19 5.17 -13.84 1.74
N GLU A 20 5.59 -12.83 2.52
CA GLU A 20 5.27 -11.43 2.27
C GLU A 20 6.07 -10.89 1.08
N LEU A 21 5.38 -10.28 0.10
CA LEU A 21 6.04 -9.61 -1.04
C LEU A 21 6.80 -8.35 -0.59
N LEU A 22 6.25 -7.67 0.42
CA LEU A 22 6.84 -6.53 1.09
C LEU A 22 7.00 -6.87 2.57
N SER A 23 8.11 -6.48 3.19
CA SER A 23 8.41 -6.65 4.61
C SER A 23 7.43 -5.96 5.58
N PHE A 24 6.42 -5.25 5.05
CA PHE A 24 5.38 -4.58 5.81
C PHE A 24 3.99 -5.03 5.32
N GLN A 25 3.32 -5.83 6.14
CA GLN A 25 1.98 -6.40 5.92
C GLN A 25 0.94 -5.45 5.26
N PRO A 26 0.77 -4.19 5.72
CA PRO A 26 -0.20 -3.27 5.12
C PRO A 26 0.00 -3.01 3.61
N GLY A 27 1.25 -3.02 3.14
CA GLY A 27 1.56 -2.81 1.72
C GLY A 27 1.06 -3.94 0.83
N ASN A 28 1.04 -5.18 1.34
CA ASN A 28 0.58 -6.34 0.59
C ASN A 28 -0.92 -6.24 0.24
N TYR A 29 -1.74 -5.63 1.11
CA TYR A 29 -3.16 -5.38 0.80
C TYR A 29 -3.32 -4.36 -0.33
N VAL A 30 -2.52 -3.29 -0.30
CA VAL A 30 -2.55 -2.27 -1.37
C VAL A 30 -2.14 -2.88 -2.70
N MET A 31 -1.05 -3.65 -2.71
CA MET A 31 -0.58 -4.34 -3.92
C MET A 31 -1.66 -5.25 -4.50
N LYS A 32 -2.33 -6.03 -3.65
CA LYS A 32 -3.42 -6.93 -4.06
C LYS A 32 -4.60 -6.18 -4.68
N LEU A 33 -5.05 -5.09 -4.06
CA LEU A 33 -6.11 -4.22 -4.62
C LEU A 33 -5.68 -3.53 -5.93
N CYS A 34 -4.37 -3.32 -6.11
CA CYS A 34 -3.82 -2.69 -7.31
C CYS A 34 -3.67 -3.66 -8.50
N GLU A 35 -3.88 -4.96 -8.32
CA GLU A 35 -3.81 -5.95 -9.41
C GLU A 35 -4.88 -5.70 -10.48
N THR A 36 -6.09 -5.33 -10.05
CA THR A 36 -7.25 -5.01 -10.89
C THR A 36 -7.26 -3.56 -11.36
N SER A 37 -6.39 -2.71 -10.79
CA SER A 37 -6.41 -1.27 -11.04
C SER A 37 -5.89 -0.89 -12.43
N PRO A 38 -6.43 0.16 -13.07
CA PRO A 38 -5.97 0.60 -14.39
C PRO A 38 -4.51 1.09 -14.36
N LYS A 39 -3.65 0.47 -15.17
CA LYS A 39 -2.22 0.80 -15.28
C LYS A 39 -1.96 1.81 -16.40
N ASN A 40 -1.00 2.72 -16.19
CA ASN A 40 -0.60 3.75 -17.16
C ASN A 40 -1.76 4.64 -17.62
N ARG A 41 -2.68 4.94 -16.70
CA ARG A 41 -3.83 5.83 -16.93
C ARG A 41 -3.73 7.05 -16.02
N ARG A 42 -4.52 8.10 -16.32
CA ARG A 42 -4.60 9.33 -15.53
C ARG A 42 -5.44 9.16 -14.26
N TYR A 43 -5.25 8.04 -13.56
CA TYR A 43 -5.83 7.79 -12.25
C TYR A 43 -4.73 7.85 -11.20
N LYS A 44 -5.06 8.33 -10.01
CA LYS A 44 -4.14 8.44 -8.90
C LYS A 44 -4.70 7.72 -7.69
N LEU A 45 -3.93 6.81 -7.13
CA LEU A 45 -4.23 6.15 -5.86
C LEU A 45 -3.88 7.09 -4.71
N PHE A 46 -4.81 7.29 -3.79
CA PHE A 46 -4.59 8.03 -2.56
C PHE A 46 -4.56 7.06 -1.39
N CYS A 47 -3.44 7.01 -0.69
CA CYS A 47 -3.23 6.11 0.45
C CYS A 47 -3.18 6.89 1.76
N GLU A 48 -3.88 6.38 2.76
CA GLU A 48 -3.72 6.79 4.15
C GLU A 48 -2.31 6.48 4.67
N ASN A 49 -1.92 7.20 5.72
CA ASN A 49 -0.56 7.13 6.27
C ASN A 49 -0.16 5.74 6.82
N TYR A 50 -1.13 4.90 7.14
CA TYR A 50 -0.90 3.53 7.60
C TYR A 50 -0.42 2.59 6.49
N PHE A 51 -0.81 2.87 5.25
CA PHE A 51 -0.57 1.98 4.11
C PHE A 51 0.62 2.39 3.25
N ILE A 52 1.21 3.56 3.47
CA ILE A 52 2.22 4.14 2.57
C ILE A 52 3.63 4.14 3.14
N PHE A 53 4.56 3.63 2.36
CA PHE A 53 6.00 3.63 2.62
C PHE A 53 6.75 3.66 1.28
N LEU A 54 8.06 3.92 1.32
CA LEU A 54 8.84 4.18 0.11
C LEU A 54 8.86 2.99 -0.87
N ASP A 55 9.06 1.78 -0.37
CA ASP A 55 9.13 0.58 -1.24
C ASP A 55 7.80 0.32 -1.95
N LEU A 56 6.67 0.53 -1.28
CA LEU A 56 5.36 0.46 -1.92
C LEU A 56 5.22 1.49 -3.04
N GLN A 57 5.65 2.73 -2.81
CA GLN A 57 5.61 3.79 -3.83
C GLN A 57 6.44 3.40 -5.07
N LEU A 58 7.60 2.77 -4.86
CA LEU A 58 8.44 2.27 -5.95
C LEU A 58 7.73 1.17 -6.74
N GLN A 59 7.13 0.19 -6.06
CA GLN A 59 6.38 -0.91 -6.70
C GLN A 59 5.15 -0.42 -7.48
N LEU A 60 4.39 0.52 -6.92
CA LEU A 60 3.25 1.10 -7.63
C LEU A 60 3.71 1.84 -8.90
N LYS A 61 4.84 2.55 -8.83
CA LYS A 61 5.42 3.22 -9.99
C LYS A 61 5.85 2.23 -11.07
N THR A 62 6.48 1.10 -10.72
CA THR A 62 6.86 0.07 -11.71
C THR A 62 5.64 -0.60 -12.34
N MET A 63 4.53 -0.71 -11.60
CA MET A 63 3.24 -1.17 -12.15
C MET A 63 2.53 -0.14 -13.04
N GLY A 64 3.05 1.08 -13.15
CA GLY A 64 2.41 2.17 -13.92
C GLY A 64 1.23 2.83 -13.18
N ILE A 65 1.22 2.76 -11.85
CA ILE A 65 0.18 3.35 -10.99
C ILE A 65 0.75 4.62 -10.37
N LEU A 66 0.09 5.75 -10.63
CA LEU A 66 0.38 7.01 -9.93
C LEU A 66 -0.21 6.91 -8.52
N SER A 67 0.58 7.21 -7.50
CA SER A 67 0.10 7.19 -6.11
C SER A 67 0.52 8.45 -5.34
N CYS A 68 -0.16 8.69 -4.22
CA CYS A 68 0.01 9.83 -3.34
C CYS A 68 -0.42 9.44 -1.92
N GLY A 69 0.29 9.93 -0.91
CA GLY A 69 -0.13 9.75 0.47
C GLY A 69 0.86 10.38 1.44
N MET A 70 0.54 10.33 2.73
CA MET A 70 1.38 10.90 3.78
C MET A 70 2.29 9.85 4.38
N ILE A 71 3.61 9.97 4.16
CA ILE A 71 4.59 9.11 4.81
C ILE A 71 4.84 9.62 6.24
N ARG A 72 4.76 8.74 7.24
CA ARG A 72 5.09 9.08 8.62
C ARG A 72 6.61 9.21 8.78
N ALA A 73 7.07 10.10 9.66
CA ALA A 73 8.50 10.32 9.86
C ALA A 73 9.22 9.04 10.34
N ASN A 74 8.55 8.25 11.18
CA ASN A 74 9.06 6.99 11.74
C ASN A 74 9.01 5.79 10.78
N THR A 75 8.38 5.91 9.60
CA THR A 75 8.34 4.84 8.57
C THR A 75 9.39 5.06 7.47
N ARG A 76 10.34 5.99 7.68
CA ARG A 76 11.47 6.19 6.76
C ARG A 76 12.47 5.07 6.94
N HIS A 77 13.04 4.59 5.83
CA HIS A 77 14.06 3.54 5.85
C HIS A 77 15.22 3.94 6.79
N GLY A 78 15.51 3.12 7.79
CA GLY A 78 16.55 3.38 8.81
C GLY A 78 16.09 4.17 10.04
N CYS A 79 14.81 4.54 10.16
CA CYS A 79 14.29 5.13 11.39
C CYS A 79 13.95 4.02 12.40
N PRO A 80 14.53 4.02 13.61
CA PRO A 80 14.15 3.05 14.63
C PRO A 80 12.68 3.26 15.01
N LEU A 81 11.93 2.17 15.11
CA LEU A 81 10.59 2.18 15.71
C LEU A 81 10.77 2.57 17.18
N LEU A 82 10.54 3.84 17.50
CA LEU A 82 10.36 4.27 18.87
C LEU A 82 9.12 3.54 19.40
N SER A 83 9.39 2.58 20.28
CA SER A 83 8.37 1.91 21.07
C SER A 83 8.03 2.87 22.22
N ASP A 84 6.75 3.11 22.47
CA ASP A 84 6.29 3.75 23.71
C ASP A 84 6.52 2.82 24.91
#